data_AF-A0A836YZT6-F1
#
_entry.id   AF-A0A836YZT6-F1
#
_cell.length_a   1.000
_cell.length_b   1.000
_cell.length_c   1.000
_cell.angle_alpha   90.00
_cell.angle_beta   90.00
_cell.angle_gamma   90.00
#
_symmetry.space_group_name_H-M   'P 1'
#
loop_
_entity.id
_entity.type
_entity.pdbx_description
1 polymer ?
#
loop_
_entity_poly.entity_id
_entity_poly.type
_entity_poly.pdbx_seq_one_letter_code
_entity_poly.pdbx_strand_id
1 'polypeptide(L)'
;MSYLLSKSQKHGQIQHITPENANWEYVGFDAYLLSKGEEITLESGTNELCLVFVAGKGNVITPTEVFENIGNRSTPFEKIPPYALYVPHHYQLKVVATEDLELAVCCAPSNGDLPLRLIKPQEIGVEKRGVGNNQRLVHNILPETEPADSLLVVEVFTDEGNTSSYPSHKHDQKDSPNETYLEETYYHRFEHAQGFAMQRVYTDDRSLDECMAVYDKDVVKVPKGYHPVATIAGYNNYYLNVMAGPVRKWQFTWESDHAWVNSMAYSEKFK
;
A
#
# COMPACT_ATOMS: atom_id res chain seq x y z
N MET A 1 20.07 -5.54 9.46
CA MET A 1 18.78 -5.47 8.73
C MET A 1 18.53 -3.99 8.50
N SER A 2 18.15 -3.58 7.29
CA SER A 2 17.93 -2.16 6.99
C SER A 2 16.85 -1.57 7.92
N TYR A 3 17.02 -0.32 8.35
CA TYR A 3 16.03 0.37 9.19
C TYR A 3 14.72 0.67 8.44
N LEU A 4 14.76 0.56 7.10
CA LEU A 4 13.61 0.68 6.22
C LEU A 4 12.72 -0.58 6.22
N LEU A 5 13.24 -1.74 6.65
CA LEU A 5 12.51 -3.02 6.65
C LEU A 5 11.92 -3.33 8.03
N SER A 6 10.61 -3.49 8.10
CA SER A 6 9.88 -3.99 9.27
C SER A 6 9.45 -5.44 9.05
N LYS A 7 9.88 -6.32 9.95
CA LYS A 7 9.53 -7.75 9.91
C LYS A 7 8.19 -8.01 10.55
N SER A 8 7.36 -8.85 9.91
CA SER A 8 6.04 -9.18 10.44
C SER A 8 6.15 -9.99 11.74
N GLN A 9 5.19 -9.78 12.64
CA GLN A 9 4.93 -10.72 13.73
C GLN A 9 4.03 -11.89 13.24
N LYS A 10 3.79 -12.88 14.10
CA LYS A 10 3.08 -14.12 13.71
C LYS A 10 1.55 -14.06 13.87
N HIS A 11 1.04 -13.28 14.82
CA HIS A 11 -0.40 -13.25 15.17
C HIS A 11 -0.80 -11.86 15.69
N GLY A 12 -2.09 -11.55 15.68
CA GLY A 12 -2.62 -10.27 16.17
C GLY A 12 -2.22 -9.11 15.26
N GLN A 13 -1.72 -8.02 15.85
CA GLN A 13 -1.13 -6.90 15.12
C GLN A 13 0.25 -7.28 14.58
N ILE A 14 0.29 -7.75 13.34
CA ILE A 14 1.51 -8.29 12.72
C ILE A 14 2.44 -7.20 12.17
N GLN A 15 1.92 -6.00 11.90
CA GLN A 15 2.69 -4.83 11.50
C GLN A 15 2.17 -3.60 12.24
N HIS A 16 3.08 -2.72 12.63
CA HIS A 16 2.77 -1.46 13.30
C HIS A 16 3.79 -0.38 12.93
N ILE A 17 3.43 0.44 11.95
CA ILE A 17 4.23 1.56 11.46
C ILE A 17 3.51 2.85 11.85
N THR A 18 4.22 3.73 12.54
CA THR A 18 3.73 5.05 12.93
C THR A 18 4.69 6.11 12.45
N PRO A 19 4.27 7.39 12.37
CA PRO A 19 5.18 8.47 12.05
C PRO A 19 6.43 8.51 12.94
N GLU A 20 6.27 8.23 14.23
CA GLU A 20 7.36 8.23 15.21
C GLU A 20 8.36 7.10 14.95
N ASN A 21 7.89 5.87 14.68
CA ASN A 21 8.78 4.72 14.49
C ASN A 21 9.35 4.63 13.06
N ALA A 22 8.71 5.29 12.09
CA ALA A 22 9.23 5.48 10.75
C ALA A 22 10.15 6.70 10.64
N ASN A 23 10.12 7.59 11.63
CA ASN A 23 10.83 8.88 11.67
C ASN A 23 10.43 9.78 10.48
N TRP A 24 9.12 9.97 10.32
CA TRP A 24 8.51 10.83 9.30
C TRP A 24 7.25 11.51 9.87
N GLU A 25 6.38 12.13 9.04
CA GLU A 25 5.34 13.06 9.51
C GLU A 25 3.89 12.59 9.32
N TYR A 26 3.58 11.74 8.34
CA TYR A 26 2.20 11.51 7.90
C TYR A 26 1.77 10.05 8.00
N VAL A 27 2.47 9.12 7.35
CA VAL A 27 1.90 7.78 7.11
C VAL A 27 1.95 6.90 8.35
N GLY A 28 0.81 6.30 8.70
CA GLY A 28 0.71 5.15 9.59
C GLY A 28 0.20 3.92 8.83
N PHE A 29 0.64 2.73 9.25
CA PHE A 29 0.20 1.47 8.68
C PHE A 29 0.20 0.37 9.73
N ASP A 30 -0.95 -0.28 9.91
CA ASP A 30 -1.07 -1.51 10.68
C ASP A 30 -1.56 -2.66 9.80
N ALA A 31 -1.19 -3.88 10.15
CA ALA A 31 -1.83 -5.08 9.62
C ALA A 31 -2.18 -6.03 10.76
N TYR A 32 -3.36 -6.62 10.69
CA TYR A 32 -3.89 -7.55 11.68
C TYR A 32 -4.20 -8.89 11.03
N LEU A 33 -3.86 -9.98 11.71
CA LEU A 33 -4.39 -11.31 11.44
C LEU A 33 -5.34 -11.69 12.58
N LEU A 34 -6.61 -11.85 12.23
CA LEU A 34 -7.68 -12.19 13.15
C LEU A 34 -8.28 -13.54 12.74
N SER A 35 -8.41 -14.45 13.69
CA SER A 35 -9.20 -15.67 13.50
C SER A 35 -10.69 -15.36 13.56
N LYS A 36 -11.51 -16.22 12.95
CA LYS A 36 -12.97 -16.11 13.04
C LYS A 36 -13.46 -15.89 14.47
N GLY A 37 -14.23 -14.82 14.68
CA GLY A 37 -14.81 -14.43 15.96
C GLY A 37 -13.93 -13.51 16.81
N GLU A 38 -12.66 -13.32 16.46
CA GLU A 38 -11.82 -12.31 17.09
C GLU A 38 -12.25 -10.90 16.69
N GLU A 39 -12.03 -9.96 17.60
CA GLU A 39 -12.39 -8.56 17.40
C GLU A 39 -11.26 -7.61 17.83
N ILE A 40 -11.19 -6.47 17.15
CA ILE A 40 -10.32 -5.35 17.50
C ILE A 40 -11.14 -4.06 17.54
N THR A 41 -10.78 -3.17 18.45
CA THR A 41 -11.28 -1.78 18.46
C THR A 41 -10.20 -0.89 17.88
N LEU A 42 -10.60 -0.03 16.95
CA LEU A 42 -9.75 0.97 16.34
C LEU A 42 -10.29 2.36 16.69
N GLU A 43 -9.38 3.31 16.82
CA GLU A 43 -9.69 4.72 17.03
C GLU A 43 -8.93 5.53 15.99
N SER A 44 -9.66 6.33 15.21
CA SER A 44 -9.02 7.17 14.19
C SER A 44 -8.37 8.41 14.80
N GLY A 45 -8.78 8.84 16.01
CA GLY A 45 -8.13 9.97 16.70
C GLY A 45 -8.22 11.24 15.85
N THR A 46 -7.08 11.89 15.58
CA THR A 46 -6.97 13.04 14.66
C THR A 46 -6.65 12.65 13.22
N ASN A 47 -6.65 11.35 12.92
CA ASN A 47 -6.28 10.78 11.62
C ASN A 47 -7.51 10.25 10.90
N GLU A 48 -7.46 10.18 9.58
CA GLU A 48 -8.38 9.34 8.81
C GLU A 48 -7.78 7.93 8.65
N LEU A 49 -8.66 6.94 8.47
CA LEU A 49 -8.27 5.56 8.21
C LEU A 49 -8.86 5.06 6.89
N CYS A 50 -8.12 4.17 6.23
CA CYS A 50 -8.65 3.31 5.18
C CYS A 50 -8.40 1.84 5.57
N LEU A 51 -9.47 1.15 5.93
CA LEU A 51 -9.44 -0.26 6.31
C LEU A 51 -9.57 -1.10 5.03
N VAL A 52 -8.50 -1.77 4.63
CA VAL A 52 -8.48 -2.64 3.44
C VAL A 52 -8.61 -4.10 3.89
N PHE A 53 -9.65 -4.78 3.39
CA PHE A 53 -9.87 -6.20 3.62
C PHE A 53 -8.98 -6.99 2.65
N VAL A 54 -7.70 -7.17 3.03
CA VAL A 54 -6.67 -7.78 2.18
C VAL A 54 -7.05 -9.22 1.83
N ALA A 55 -7.53 -9.98 2.82
CA ALA A 55 -8.06 -11.33 2.66
C ALA A 55 -9.05 -11.65 3.78
N GLY A 56 -10.08 -12.44 3.48
CA GLY A 56 -11.11 -12.83 4.45
C GLY A 56 -12.26 -11.85 4.54
N LYS A 57 -13.06 -11.99 5.61
CA LYS A 57 -14.26 -11.18 5.84
C LYS A 57 -14.43 -10.76 7.29
N GLY A 58 -15.09 -9.62 7.47
CA GLY A 58 -15.47 -9.13 8.78
C GLY A 58 -16.65 -8.17 8.76
N ASN A 59 -17.17 -7.91 9.93
CA ASN A 59 -18.14 -6.85 10.18
C ASN A 59 -17.40 -5.63 10.75
N VAL A 60 -17.84 -4.43 10.37
CA VAL A 60 -17.39 -3.19 11.00
C VAL A 60 -18.57 -2.51 11.66
N ILE A 61 -18.45 -2.28 12.96
CA ILE A 61 -19.47 -1.66 13.80
C ILE A 61 -18.97 -0.28 14.18
N THR A 62 -19.73 0.76 13.82
CA THR A 62 -19.44 2.15 14.15
C THR A 62 -20.60 2.72 14.99
N PRO A 63 -20.48 3.94 15.55
CA PRO A 63 -21.57 4.56 16.31
C PRO A 63 -22.82 4.85 15.47
N THR A 64 -22.66 4.98 14.15
CA THR A 64 -23.71 5.41 13.21
C THR A 64 -24.21 4.30 12.29
N GLU A 65 -23.36 3.33 11.94
CA GLU A 65 -23.65 2.31 10.95
C GLU A 65 -22.94 0.97 11.25
N VAL A 66 -23.54 -0.13 10.79
CA VAL A 66 -22.94 -1.46 10.78
C VAL A 66 -22.78 -1.93 9.36
N PHE A 67 -21.56 -2.30 8.98
CA PHE A 67 -21.24 -2.92 7.71
C PHE A 67 -21.03 -4.41 7.92
N GLU A 68 -21.90 -5.24 7.35
CA GLU A 68 -21.86 -6.69 7.54
C GLU A 68 -21.15 -7.41 6.39
N ASN A 69 -20.36 -8.43 6.73
CA ASN A 69 -19.69 -9.35 5.82
C ASN A 69 -18.90 -8.64 4.70
N ILE A 70 -18.15 -7.60 5.07
CA ILE A 70 -17.24 -6.91 4.16
C ILE A 70 -16.08 -7.86 3.81
N GLY A 71 -15.70 -7.89 2.54
CA GLY A 71 -14.62 -8.73 2.02
C GLY A 71 -15.12 -9.73 0.97
N ASN A 72 -14.27 -10.05 0.00
CA ASN A 72 -14.64 -10.84 -1.19
C ASN A 72 -13.58 -11.83 -1.68
N ARG A 73 -12.38 -11.84 -1.09
CA ARG A 73 -11.28 -12.71 -1.50
C ARG A 73 -10.66 -13.38 -0.29
N SER A 74 -10.28 -14.64 -0.42
CA SER A 74 -9.57 -15.42 0.61
C SER A 74 -8.06 -15.18 0.59
N THR A 75 -7.55 -14.61 -0.49
CA THR A 75 -6.15 -14.23 -0.68
C THR A 75 -6.06 -13.05 -1.65
N PRO A 76 -5.09 -12.12 -1.51
CA PRO A 76 -4.90 -11.06 -2.52
C PRO A 76 -4.67 -11.65 -3.91
N PHE A 77 -4.06 -12.84 -4.02
CA PHE A 77 -3.71 -13.49 -5.29
C PHE A 77 -4.92 -13.99 -6.13
N GLU A 78 -6.15 -13.82 -5.64
CA GLU A 78 -7.34 -13.91 -6.50
C GLU A 78 -7.43 -12.76 -7.52
N LYS A 79 -6.61 -11.71 -7.37
CA LYS A 79 -6.45 -10.59 -8.32
C LYS A 79 -7.77 -9.88 -8.66
N ILE A 80 -8.71 -9.86 -7.71
CA ILE A 80 -9.92 -9.03 -7.76
C ILE A 80 -9.79 -7.84 -6.80
N PRO A 81 -10.38 -6.67 -7.10
CA PRO A 81 -10.35 -5.53 -6.21
C PRO A 81 -10.93 -5.86 -4.82
N PRO A 82 -10.34 -5.34 -3.73
CA PRO A 82 -10.81 -5.62 -2.37
C PRO A 82 -12.05 -4.79 -2.04
N TYR A 83 -12.64 -5.09 -0.88
CA TYR A 83 -13.42 -4.08 -0.18
C TYR A 83 -12.51 -3.23 0.70
N ALA A 84 -12.83 -1.95 0.82
CA ALA A 84 -12.23 -1.07 1.82
C ALA A 84 -13.28 -0.21 2.52
N LEU A 85 -12.95 0.35 3.68
CA LEU A 85 -13.80 1.29 4.41
C LEU A 85 -12.98 2.54 4.74
N TYR A 86 -13.40 3.68 4.22
CA TYR A 86 -12.87 4.98 4.61
C TYR A 86 -13.56 5.43 5.90
N VAL A 87 -12.75 5.77 6.91
CA VAL A 87 -13.19 6.23 8.24
C VAL A 87 -12.57 7.61 8.50
N PRO A 88 -13.36 8.65 8.74
CA PRO A 88 -12.80 9.97 9.04
C PRO A 88 -12.21 10.02 10.46
N HIS A 89 -11.54 11.13 10.78
CA HIS A 89 -11.07 11.40 12.13
C HIS A 89 -12.21 11.44 13.16
N HIS A 90 -11.85 11.24 14.42
CA HIS A 90 -12.76 11.21 15.59
C HIS A 90 -13.82 10.09 15.56
N TYR A 91 -13.46 8.93 15.02
CA TYR A 91 -14.27 7.71 15.05
C TYR A 91 -13.64 6.64 15.95
N GLN A 92 -14.50 5.95 16.70
CA GLN A 92 -14.20 4.67 17.31
C GLN A 92 -15.02 3.61 16.58
N LEU A 93 -14.38 2.51 16.18
CA LEU A 93 -15.02 1.42 15.47
C LEU A 93 -14.51 0.08 15.96
N LYS A 94 -15.35 -0.95 15.81
CA LYS A 94 -15.00 -2.33 16.11
C LYS A 94 -15.04 -3.17 14.84
N VAL A 95 -13.99 -3.93 14.61
CA VAL A 95 -13.93 -4.92 13.53
C VAL A 95 -14.06 -6.30 14.15
N VAL A 96 -14.99 -7.12 13.64
CA VAL A 96 -15.21 -8.49 14.08
C VAL A 96 -15.02 -9.42 12.88
N ALA A 97 -14.06 -10.34 12.97
CA ALA A 97 -13.77 -11.28 11.90
C ALA A 97 -14.89 -12.32 11.78
N THR A 98 -15.53 -12.45 10.61
CA THR A 98 -16.59 -13.45 10.35
C THR A 98 -16.03 -14.74 9.76
N GLU A 99 -14.83 -14.66 9.21
CA GLU A 99 -13.93 -15.73 8.76
C GLU A 99 -12.51 -15.34 9.23
N ASP A 100 -11.47 -16.12 8.93
CA ASP A 100 -10.09 -15.64 9.15
C ASP A 100 -9.86 -14.38 8.30
N LEU A 101 -9.36 -13.31 8.91
CA LEU A 101 -9.29 -11.97 8.34
C LEU A 101 -7.87 -11.42 8.43
N GLU A 102 -7.38 -10.96 7.29
CA GLU A 102 -6.22 -10.09 7.17
C GLU A 102 -6.70 -8.67 6.85
N LEU A 103 -6.55 -7.78 7.82
CA LEU A 103 -6.98 -6.40 7.73
C LEU A 103 -5.76 -5.48 7.71
N ALA A 104 -5.64 -4.64 6.69
CA ALA A 104 -4.71 -3.52 6.70
C ALA A 104 -5.44 -2.24 7.14
N VAL A 105 -4.82 -1.47 8.04
CA VAL A 105 -5.32 -0.18 8.51
C VAL A 105 -4.34 0.89 8.06
N CYS A 106 -4.70 1.60 6.99
CA CYS A 106 -3.93 2.72 6.46
C CYS A 106 -4.32 3.98 7.23
N CYS A 107 -3.36 4.81 7.65
CA CYS A 107 -3.62 5.96 8.53
C CYS A 107 -2.84 7.20 8.05
N ALA A 108 -3.47 8.37 8.10
CA ALA A 108 -2.80 9.66 7.88
C ALA A 108 -3.57 10.81 8.57
N PRO A 109 -2.94 11.96 8.83
CA PRO A 109 -3.61 13.12 9.43
C PRO A 109 -4.85 13.55 8.64
N SER A 110 -5.90 13.98 9.34
CA SER A 110 -7.16 14.44 8.74
C SER A 110 -7.66 15.70 9.45
N ASN A 111 -8.20 16.64 8.67
CA ASN A 111 -8.76 17.91 9.14
C ASN A 111 -10.04 18.32 8.38
N GLY A 112 -10.54 17.45 7.49
CA GLY A 112 -11.74 17.65 6.69
C GLY A 112 -12.99 17.18 7.42
N ASP A 113 -14.07 16.89 6.68
CA ASP A 113 -15.39 16.54 7.23
C ASP A 113 -16.07 15.42 6.42
N LEU A 114 -15.27 14.63 5.68
CA LEU A 114 -15.77 13.57 4.80
C LEU A 114 -16.53 12.49 5.58
N PRO A 115 -17.60 11.92 5.01
CA PRO A 115 -18.37 10.88 5.68
C PRO A 115 -17.63 9.54 5.65
N LEU A 116 -17.92 8.73 6.68
CA LEU A 116 -17.68 7.28 6.66
C LEU A 116 -18.28 6.68 5.38
N ARG A 117 -17.52 5.88 4.64
CA ARG A 117 -18.03 5.23 3.42
C ARG A 117 -17.34 3.92 3.09
N LEU A 118 -18.13 2.98 2.60
CA LEU A 118 -17.64 1.72 2.03
C LEU A 118 -17.15 1.98 0.60
N ILE A 119 -15.95 1.50 0.30
CA ILE A 119 -15.35 1.47 -1.04
C ILE A 119 -15.49 0.04 -1.55
N LYS A 120 -16.40 -0.17 -2.50
CA LYS A 120 -16.73 -1.48 -3.06
C LYS A 120 -15.81 -1.82 -4.24
N PRO A 121 -15.62 -3.10 -4.57
CA PRO A 121 -14.79 -3.52 -5.70
C PRO A 121 -15.16 -2.86 -7.04
N GLN A 122 -16.43 -2.52 -7.26
CA GLN A 122 -16.90 -1.90 -8.49
C GLN A 122 -16.52 -0.42 -8.63
N GLU A 123 -16.12 0.22 -7.53
CA GLU A 123 -15.70 1.63 -7.49
C GLU A 123 -14.18 1.77 -7.66
N ILE A 124 -13.45 0.65 -7.56
CA ILE A 124 -11.98 0.63 -7.61
C ILE A 124 -11.51 0.56 -9.06
N GLY A 125 -10.75 1.56 -9.48
CA GLY A 125 -10.14 1.59 -10.81
C GLY A 125 -9.11 0.48 -10.98
N VAL A 126 -9.22 -0.28 -12.07
CA VAL A 126 -8.32 -1.39 -12.42
C VAL A 126 -7.51 -1.04 -13.65
N GLU A 127 -6.18 -1.13 -13.55
CA GLU A 127 -5.25 -0.80 -14.63
C GLU A 127 -4.24 -1.92 -14.87
N LYS A 128 -3.91 -2.16 -16.13
CA LYS A 128 -2.71 -2.91 -16.52
C LYS A 128 -1.66 -1.92 -16.98
N ARG A 129 -0.52 -1.87 -16.28
CA ARG A 129 0.54 -0.89 -16.54
C ARG A 129 1.79 -1.62 -17.03
N GLY A 130 2.49 -1.02 -18.00
CA GLY A 130 3.76 -1.52 -18.54
C GLY A 130 3.62 -2.60 -19.61
N VAL A 131 4.77 -3.05 -20.14
CA VAL A 131 4.90 -4.04 -21.23
C VAL A 131 6.03 -5.02 -20.89
N GLY A 132 5.86 -6.30 -21.26
CA GLY A 132 6.87 -7.34 -21.02
C GLY A 132 7.20 -7.51 -19.54
N ASN A 133 8.49 -7.52 -19.21
CA ASN A 133 8.98 -7.68 -17.83
C ASN A 133 8.66 -6.48 -16.89
N ASN A 134 7.91 -5.49 -17.36
CA ASN A 134 7.45 -4.35 -16.56
C ASN A 134 5.91 -4.35 -16.40
N GLN A 135 5.23 -5.45 -16.75
CA GLN A 135 3.78 -5.58 -16.62
C GLN A 135 3.36 -5.81 -15.18
N ARG A 136 2.31 -5.08 -14.77
CA ARG A 136 1.66 -5.21 -13.46
C ARG A 136 0.17 -4.90 -13.55
N LEU A 137 -0.59 -5.52 -12.65
CA LEU A 137 -1.99 -5.20 -12.39
C LEU A 137 -2.05 -4.24 -11.20
N VAL A 138 -2.82 -3.17 -11.32
CA VAL A 138 -2.94 -2.12 -10.30
C VAL A 138 -4.42 -1.93 -9.97
N HIS A 139 -4.75 -1.89 -8.68
CA HIS A 139 -6.06 -1.50 -8.20
C HIS A 139 -5.94 -0.21 -7.36
N ASN A 140 -6.53 0.87 -7.87
CA ASN A 140 -6.52 2.18 -7.25
C ASN A 140 -7.65 2.27 -6.20
N ILE A 141 -7.38 1.82 -4.96
CA ILE A 141 -8.38 1.69 -3.89
C ILE A 141 -8.87 3.07 -3.43
N LEU A 142 -7.95 4.01 -3.21
CA LEU A 142 -8.25 5.38 -2.80
C LEU A 142 -7.28 6.35 -3.53
N PRO A 143 -7.48 6.58 -4.84
CA PRO A 143 -6.61 7.46 -5.63
C PRO A 143 -6.87 8.94 -5.31
N GLU A 144 -6.02 9.83 -5.84
CA GLU A 144 -6.17 11.27 -5.67
C GLU A 144 -7.49 11.83 -6.22
N THR A 145 -8.09 11.13 -7.18
CA THR A 145 -9.38 11.50 -7.81
C THR A 145 -10.59 11.19 -6.92
N GLU A 146 -10.41 10.39 -5.87
CA GLU A 146 -11.45 10.05 -4.90
C GLU A 146 -11.29 10.85 -3.60
N PRO A 147 -12.37 11.17 -2.87
CA PRO A 147 -12.30 12.02 -1.67
C PRO A 147 -11.56 11.36 -0.49
N ALA A 148 -10.50 12.00 -0.02
CA ALA A 148 -9.86 11.79 1.29
C ALA A 148 -9.04 13.04 1.61
N ASP A 149 -8.68 13.24 2.88
CA ASP A 149 -7.92 14.42 3.27
C ASP A 149 -6.44 14.29 2.89
N SER A 150 -5.85 13.11 3.15
CA SER A 150 -4.42 12.86 3.00
C SER A 150 -4.11 11.53 2.28
N LEU A 151 -4.87 10.48 2.55
CA LEU A 151 -4.58 9.11 2.14
C LEU A 151 -4.65 8.91 0.63
N LEU A 152 -3.62 8.27 0.11
CA LEU A 152 -3.59 7.61 -1.18
C LEU A 152 -3.31 6.13 -0.95
N VAL A 153 -4.18 5.25 -1.45
CA VAL A 153 -4.07 3.79 -1.24
C VAL A 153 -4.17 3.05 -2.56
N VAL A 154 -3.20 2.21 -2.85
CA VAL A 154 -3.12 1.44 -4.10
C VAL A 154 -2.55 0.06 -3.82
N GLU A 155 -3.04 -0.97 -4.50
CA GLU A 155 -2.40 -2.28 -4.49
C GLU A 155 -1.89 -2.67 -5.88
N VAL A 156 -0.79 -3.40 -5.91
CA VAL A 156 -0.10 -3.78 -7.15
C VAL A 156 0.25 -5.26 -7.10
N PHE A 157 0.03 -5.94 -8.22
CA PHE A 157 0.44 -7.31 -8.45
C PHE A 157 1.54 -7.33 -9.49
N THR A 158 2.66 -7.94 -9.12
CA THR A 158 3.84 -8.09 -9.96
C THR A 158 4.13 -9.57 -10.09
N ASP A 159 3.98 -10.10 -11.30
CA ASP A 159 4.28 -11.50 -11.55
C ASP A 159 5.78 -11.78 -11.36
N GLU A 160 6.13 -13.03 -11.10
CA GLU A 160 7.51 -13.47 -10.95
C GLU A 160 8.41 -13.04 -12.14
N GLY A 161 9.65 -12.63 -11.84
CA GLY A 161 10.61 -12.14 -12.84
C GLY A 161 10.38 -10.72 -13.36
N ASN A 162 9.21 -10.12 -13.13
CA ASN A 162 8.93 -8.74 -13.49
C ASN A 162 9.51 -7.73 -12.48
N THR A 163 9.68 -6.49 -12.93
CA THR A 163 9.97 -5.34 -12.07
C THR A 163 8.76 -4.42 -11.98
N SER A 164 8.50 -3.89 -10.79
CA SER A 164 7.46 -2.89 -10.53
C SER A 164 8.00 -1.76 -9.66
N SER A 165 7.17 -0.73 -9.42
CA SER A 165 7.63 0.62 -9.07
C SER A 165 8.79 1.09 -9.97
N TYR A 166 8.77 0.59 -11.22
CA TYR A 166 9.77 0.79 -12.27
C TYR A 166 9.08 1.26 -13.57
N PRO A 167 9.69 2.16 -14.38
CA PRO A 167 10.97 2.85 -14.15
C PRO A 167 11.03 3.61 -12.84
N SER A 168 12.21 3.65 -12.23
CA SER A 168 12.43 4.26 -10.91
C SER A 168 11.84 5.67 -10.86
N HIS A 169 11.08 5.96 -9.81
CA HIS A 169 10.47 7.27 -9.57
C HIS A 169 10.58 7.65 -8.10
N LYS A 170 10.47 8.95 -7.81
CA LYS A 170 10.51 9.50 -6.45
C LYS A 170 9.47 10.60 -6.28
N HIS A 171 9.02 10.78 -5.05
CA HIS A 171 8.09 11.82 -4.59
C HIS A 171 8.51 12.25 -3.18
N ASP A 172 9.66 12.94 -3.09
CA ASP A 172 10.39 13.19 -1.85
C ASP A 172 10.79 14.66 -1.64
N GLN A 173 10.34 15.57 -2.51
CA GLN A 173 10.64 17.00 -2.42
C GLN A 173 9.41 17.80 -1.96
N LYS A 174 9.51 18.47 -0.80
CA LYS A 174 8.43 19.32 -0.25
C LYS A 174 8.19 20.59 -1.07
N ASP A 175 9.27 21.20 -1.55
CA ASP A 175 9.26 22.51 -2.22
C ASP A 175 9.50 22.40 -3.74
N SER A 176 8.86 21.43 -4.40
CA SER A 176 8.98 21.22 -5.85
C SER A 176 7.69 21.59 -6.60
N PRO A 177 7.77 22.31 -7.74
CA PRO A 177 6.61 22.54 -8.60
C PRO A 177 6.23 21.29 -9.41
N ASN A 178 7.16 20.34 -9.56
CA ASN A 178 7.05 19.20 -10.46
C ASN A 178 6.94 17.85 -9.75
N GLU A 179 6.97 17.86 -8.42
CA GLU A 179 6.99 16.67 -7.56
C GLU A 179 6.35 17.03 -6.22
N THR A 180 5.66 16.08 -5.59
CA THR A 180 5.11 16.22 -4.24
C THR A 180 5.91 15.38 -3.25
N TYR A 181 6.02 15.83 -2.00
CA TYR A 181 6.50 14.98 -0.92
C TYR A 181 5.39 14.03 -0.48
N LEU A 182 5.60 12.73 -0.69
CA LEU A 182 4.73 11.66 -0.24
C LEU A 182 5.60 10.59 0.42
N GLU A 183 5.38 10.36 1.71
CA GLU A 183 5.88 9.17 2.39
C GLU A 183 5.17 7.95 1.83
N GLU A 184 5.84 6.79 1.76
CA GLU A 184 5.23 5.57 1.24
C GLU A 184 5.61 4.33 2.05
N THR A 185 4.61 3.48 2.32
CA THR A 185 4.82 2.11 2.83
C THR A 185 4.54 1.08 1.74
N TYR A 186 5.19 -0.08 1.82
CA TYR A 186 4.95 -1.25 0.98
C TYR A 186 4.71 -2.47 1.88
N TYR A 187 3.47 -2.93 2.01
CA TYR A 187 3.15 -4.19 2.69
C TYR A 187 3.15 -5.34 1.69
N HIS A 188 4.17 -6.20 1.75
CA HIS A 188 4.39 -7.25 0.75
C HIS A 188 3.68 -8.56 1.09
N ARG A 189 3.16 -9.23 0.06
CA ARG A 189 2.71 -10.63 0.13
C ARG A 189 3.33 -11.44 -1.01
N PHE A 190 3.44 -12.74 -0.80
CA PHE A 190 3.86 -13.70 -1.82
C PHE A 190 2.88 -14.86 -1.92
N GLU A 191 2.55 -15.29 -3.14
CA GLU A 191 1.58 -16.37 -3.39
C GLU A 191 2.03 -17.67 -2.74
N HIS A 192 3.34 -17.90 -2.79
CA HIS A 192 4.03 -18.87 -1.97
C HIS A 192 4.78 -18.12 -0.87
N ALA A 193 4.31 -18.24 0.38
CA ALA A 193 4.73 -17.40 1.51
C ALA A 193 6.22 -17.49 1.88
N GLN A 194 6.94 -18.51 1.41
CA GLN A 194 8.40 -18.62 1.56
C GLN A 194 9.19 -17.77 0.56
N GLY A 195 8.51 -17.15 -0.41
CA GLY A 195 9.11 -16.29 -1.41
C GLY A 195 9.64 -14.98 -0.85
N PHE A 196 10.40 -14.27 -1.68
CA PHE A 196 10.89 -12.93 -1.39
C PHE A 196 11.06 -12.12 -2.68
N ALA A 197 11.16 -10.80 -2.55
CA ALA A 197 11.54 -9.88 -3.60
C ALA A 197 12.73 -9.03 -3.14
N MET A 198 13.45 -8.43 -4.09
CA MET A 198 14.48 -7.44 -3.81
C MET A 198 13.88 -6.05 -4.00
N GLN A 199 13.73 -5.29 -2.91
CA GLN A 199 13.37 -3.87 -2.98
C GLN A 199 14.59 -3.03 -2.66
N ARG A 200 14.88 -2.04 -3.51
CA ARG A 200 15.99 -1.10 -3.31
C ARG A 200 15.43 0.29 -3.10
N VAL A 201 15.86 0.99 -2.06
CA VAL A 201 15.51 2.40 -1.81
C VAL A 201 16.78 3.24 -1.89
N TYR A 202 16.87 4.18 -2.84
CA TYR A 202 18.09 4.93 -3.11
C TYR A 202 17.87 6.35 -3.64
N THR A 203 18.79 7.26 -3.38
CA THR A 203 18.79 8.64 -3.91
C THR A 203 19.78 8.80 -5.07
N ASP A 204 19.69 9.87 -5.85
CA ASP A 204 20.64 10.17 -6.94
C ASP A 204 22.10 10.14 -6.48
N ASP A 205 22.37 10.75 -5.32
CA ASP A 205 23.70 10.88 -4.71
C ASP A 205 24.14 9.64 -3.91
N ARG A 206 23.27 8.63 -3.78
CA ARG A 206 23.49 7.40 -2.99
C ARG A 206 23.78 7.64 -1.50
N SER A 207 23.43 8.82 -0.97
CA SER A 207 23.45 9.06 0.48
C SER A 207 22.46 8.14 1.22
N LEU A 208 21.41 7.70 0.53
CA LEU A 208 20.61 6.53 0.85
C LEU A 208 20.76 5.53 -0.30
N ASP A 209 21.10 4.28 -0.01
CA ASP A 209 21.15 3.18 -0.98
C ASP A 209 21.05 1.83 -0.26
N GLU A 210 19.83 1.41 0.04
CA GLU A 210 19.52 0.22 0.83
C GLU A 210 18.83 -0.82 -0.06
N CYS A 211 19.35 -2.05 -0.09
CA CYS A 211 18.74 -3.16 -0.81
C CYS A 211 18.33 -4.26 0.18
N MET A 212 17.06 -4.68 0.10
CA MET A 212 16.45 -5.56 1.08
C MET A 212 15.81 -6.77 0.39
N ALA A 213 16.04 -7.95 0.96
CA ALA A 213 15.24 -9.14 0.66
C ALA A 213 13.99 -9.12 1.53
N VAL A 214 12.84 -8.82 0.92
CA VAL A 214 11.55 -8.62 1.58
C VAL A 214 10.73 -9.90 1.48
N TYR A 215 10.21 -10.40 2.60
CA TYR A 215 9.46 -11.66 2.70
C TYR A 215 7.96 -11.41 2.92
N ASP A 216 7.16 -12.46 2.92
CA ASP A 216 5.71 -12.38 3.11
C ASP A 216 5.34 -11.64 4.40
N LYS A 217 4.44 -10.66 4.25
CA LYS A 217 3.92 -9.74 5.27
C LYS A 217 4.91 -8.72 5.82
N ASP A 218 6.14 -8.64 5.28
CA ASP A 218 7.07 -7.57 5.66
C ASP A 218 6.60 -6.20 5.12
N VAL A 219 7.03 -5.13 5.78
CA VAL A 219 6.80 -3.74 5.32
C VAL A 219 8.13 -3.07 4.99
N VAL A 220 8.22 -2.43 3.83
CA VAL A 220 9.30 -1.48 3.52
C VAL A 220 8.77 -0.05 3.63
N LYS A 221 9.55 0.80 4.30
CA LYS A 221 9.31 2.24 4.43
C LYS A 221 10.17 2.99 3.42
N VAL A 222 9.56 3.92 2.69
CA VAL A 222 10.23 4.76 1.68
C VAL A 222 10.10 6.22 2.13
N PRO A 223 11.07 6.74 2.90
CA PRO A 223 11.05 8.14 3.36
C PRO A 223 11.50 9.11 2.26
N LYS A 224 12.27 8.63 1.27
CA LYS A 224 12.76 9.38 0.11
C LYS A 224 13.37 8.44 -0.93
N GLY A 225 13.65 8.97 -2.11
CA GLY A 225 14.40 8.33 -3.17
C GLY A 225 13.57 7.41 -4.05
N TYR A 226 14.26 6.81 -5.01
CA TYR A 226 13.79 5.77 -5.92
C TYR A 226 13.60 4.45 -5.18
N HIS A 227 12.55 3.71 -5.53
CA HIS A 227 12.13 2.54 -4.75
C HIS A 227 11.59 1.35 -5.60
N PRO A 228 12.32 0.89 -6.63
CA PRO A 228 11.88 -0.23 -7.46
C PRO A 228 11.84 -1.56 -6.69
N VAL A 229 10.97 -2.46 -7.16
CA VAL A 229 10.81 -3.83 -6.68
C VAL A 229 11.15 -4.80 -7.82
N ALA A 230 12.06 -5.74 -7.56
CA ALA A 230 12.40 -6.83 -8.46
C ALA A 230 11.94 -8.16 -7.86
N THR A 231 11.01 -8.83 -8.55
CA THR A 231 10.50 -10.14 -8.11
C THR A 231 11.44 -11.27 -8.51
N ILE A 232 11.33 -12.41 -7.83
CA ILE A 232 12.16 -13.59 -8.08
C ILE A 232 11.33 -14.65 -8.80
N ALA A 233 11.96 -15.37 -9.73
CA ALA A 233 11.36 -16.53 -10.40
C ALA A 233 10.80 -17.53 -9.36
N GLY A 234 9.58 -18.00 -9.59
CA GLY A 234 8.78 -18.86 -8.74
C GLY A 234 7.89 -18.12 -7.74
N TYR A 235 7.97 -16.79 -7.62
CA TYR A 235 7.30 -16.04 -6.56
C TYR A 235 6.57 -14.79 -7.07
N ASN A 236 5.27 -14.94 -7.34
CA ASN A 236 4.37 -13.82 -7.59
C ASN A 236 4.28 -12.93 -6.34
N ASN A 237 4.37 -11.62 -6.55
CA ASN A 237 4.39 -10.63 -5.49
C ASN A 237 3.16 -9.72 -5.57
N TYR A 238 2.66 -9.37 -4.39
CA TYR A 238 1.65 -8.36 -4.17
C TYR A 238 2.21 -7.34 -3.19
N TYR A 239 1.88 -6.06 -3.37
CA TYR A 239 2.03 -5.11 -2.28
C TYR A 239 0.88 -4.12 -2.21
N LEU A 240 0.54 -3.73 -0.98
CA LEU A 240 -0.37 -2.63 -0.66
C LEU A 240 0.46 -1.41 -0.27
N ASN A 241 0.22 -0.29 -0.94
CA ASN A 241 0.85 0.99 -0.65
C ASN A 241 -0.09 1.93 0.08
N VAL A 242 0.49 2.67 1.02
CA VAL A 242 -0.12 3.84 1.63
C VAL A 242 0.82 5.01 1.42
N MET A 243 0.29 6.09 0.86
CA MET A 243 0.98 7.36 0.72
C MET A 243 0.21 8.49 1.37
N ALA A 244 0.95 9.45 1.95
CA ALA A 244 0.42 10.71 2.44
C ALA A 244 1.53 11.76 2.52
N GLY A 245 1.14 13.03 2.50
CA GLY A 245 2.04 14.17 2.57
C GLY A 245 1.27 15.48 2.71
N PRO A 246 1.95 16.64 2.71
CA PRO A 246 1.30 17.95 2.89
C PRO A 246 0.33 18.31 1.76
N VAL A 247 0.53 17.72 0.57
CA VAL A 247 -0.31 17.92 -0.61
C VAL A 247 -0.74 16.55 -1.09
N ARG A 248 -2.05 16.27 -1.03
CA ARG A 248 -2.65 15.03 -1.52
C ARG A 248 -2.73 15.04 -3.06
N LYS A 249 -1.60 14.77 -3.71
CA LYS A 249 -1.48 14.65 -5.16
C LYS A 249 -0.32 13.72 -5.48
N TRP A 250 -0.51 12.73 -6.34
CA TRP A 250 0.53 11.79 -6.74
C TRP A 250 1.31 12.35 -7.93
N GLN A 251 2.34 13.15 -7.61
CA GLN A 251 3.20 13.76 -8.61
C GLN A 251 4.67 13.39 -8.33
N PHE A 252 5.28 12.67 -9.27
CA PHE A 252 6.61 12.08 -9.09
C PHE A 252 7.57 12.43 -10.23
N THR A 253 8.87 12.29 -9.95
CA THR A 253 9.95 12.43 -10.93
C THR A 253 10.56 11.08 -11.26
N TRP A 254 10.70 10.73 -12.54
CA TRP A 254 11.46 9.55 -12.96
C TRP A 254 12.97 9.76 -12.83
N GLU A 255 13.69 8.67 -12.58
CA GLU A 255 15.15 8.64 -12.74
C GLU A 255 15.51 8.79 -14.22
N SER A 256 16.32 9.81 -14.53
CA SER A 256 16.64 10.20 -15.91
C SER A 256 17.26 9.06 -16.72
N ASP A 257 18.19 8.30 -16.13
CA ASP A 257 18.88 7.17 -16.77
C ASP A 257 17.96 5.99 -17.13
N HIS A 258 16.77 5.91 -16.51
CA HIS A 258 15.83 4.80 -16.69
C HIS A 258 14.52 5.22 -17.35
N ALA A 259 14.30 6.53 -17.54
CA ALA A 259 13.09 7.08 -18.13
C ALA A 259 12.80 6.55 -19.56
N TRP A 260 13.84 6.15 -20.31
CA TRP A 260 13.69 5.59 -21.66
C TRP A 260 12.88 4.29 -21.70
N VAL A 261 12.73 3.57 -20.58
CA VAL A 261 11.89 2.36 -20.50
C VAL A 261 10.41 2.69 -20.70
N ASN A 262 9.98 3.94 -20.49
CA ASN A 262 8.63 4.40 -20.82
C ASN A 262 8.42 4.64 -22.32
N SER A 263 9.45 4.52 -23.15
CA SER A 263 9.39 4.82 -24.58
C SER A 263 8.74 3.71 -25.41
N MET A 264 8.31 4.08 -26.63
CA MET A 264 7.89 3.10 -27.65
C MET A 264 9.00 2.09 -27.97
N ALA A 265 10.26 2.52 -27.99
CA ALA A 265 11.40 1.66 -28.33
C ALA A 265 11.58 0.50 -27.34
N TYR A 266 11.26 0.70 -26.06
CA TYR A 266 11.23 -0.40 -25.08
C TYR A 266 10.04 -1.33 -25.36
N SER A 267 8.85 -0.75 -25.59
CA SER A 267 7.62 -1.50 -25.82
C SER A 267 7.70 -2.41 -27.06
N GLU A 268 8.42 -1.97 -28.10
CA GLU A 268 8.61 -2.73 -29.34
C GLU A 268 9.45 -4.01 -29.17
N LYS A 269 10.20 -4.17 -28.07
CA LYS A 269 10.95 -5.41 -27.79
C LYS A 269 10.06 -6.62 -27.47
N PHE A 270 8.78 -6.38 -27.19
CA PHE A 270 7.81 -7.39 -26.75
C PHE A 270 6.60 -7.53 -27.70
N LYS A 271 6.70 -6.96 -28.91
CA LYS A 271 5.78 -7.22 -30.02
C LYS A 271 6.30 -8.38 -30.87
#